data_AF-A0A957CSY3-F1
#
_entry.id   AF-A0A957CSY3-F1
#
_cell.length_a   1.000
_cell.length_b   1.000
_cell.length_c   1.000
_cell.angle_alpha   90.00
_cell.angle_beta   90.00
_cell.angle_gamma   90.00
#
_symmetry.space_group_name_H-M   'P 1'
#
loop_
_entity.id
_entity.type
_entity.pdbx_description
1 polymer ?
#
loop_
_entity_poly.entity_id
_entity_poly.type
_entity_poly.pdbx_seq_one_letter_code
_entity_poly.pdbx_strand_id
1 'polypeptide(L)'
;MIEITAVTKQSPQLGSECTLCKELFAPGDEIVLCPTDGAPHHTHCWRANGNKCSALGCAGRGPIAAPPRLPQSVRIFGRQIPLPFNTVTVAQSCLILSIAIAIILIAFSCFGLWAIADYIAINIFGWDYRAPLSSLLPTILFIVGR
;
A
#
# COMPACT_ATOMS: atom_id res chain seq x y z
N MET A 1 -16.43 -1.78 34.53
CA MET A 1 -15.58 -2.37 33.47
C MET A 1 -16.25 -2.04 32.15
N ILE A 2 -15.50 -1.57 31.15
CA ILE A 2 -16.08 -1.19 29.85
C ILE A 2 -16.20 -2.46 28.99
N GLU A 3 -17.37 -2.66 28.39
CA GLU A 3 -17.64 -3.79 27.51
C GLU A 3 -17.07 -3.56 26.11
N ILE A 4 -16.57 -4.63 25.50
CA ILE A 4 -16.04 -4.61 24.13
C ILE A 4 -17.17 -5.05 23.20
N THR A 5 -17.43 -4.24 22.18
CA THR A 5 -18.46 -4.53 21.18
C THR A 5 -17.80 -4.72 19.82
N ALA A 6 -18.13 -5.82 19.14
CA ALA A 6 -17.70 -6.03 17.76
C ALA A 6 -18.62 -5.26 16.80
N VAL A 7 -18.04 -4.58 15.82
CA VAL A 7 -18.79 -3.87 14.77
C VAL A 7 -19.34 -4.89 13.80
N THR A 8 -20.65 -4.88 13.60
CA THR A 8 -21.34 -5.71 12.60
C THR A 8 -21.80 -4.83 11.44
N LYS A 9 -22.25 -5.44 10.33
CA LYS A 9 -22.82 -4.69 9.19
C LYS A 9 -24.05 -3.85 9.55
N GLN A 10 -24.68 -4.13 10.68
CA GLN A 10 -25.88 -3.45 11.19
C GLN A 10 -25.57 -2.53 12.38
N SER A 11 -24.31 -2.46 12.81
CA SER A 11 -23.92 -1.67 13.98
C SER A 11 -23.92 -0.18 13.63
N PRO A 12 -24.48 0.70 14.49
CA PRO A 12 -24.48 2.15 14.28
C PRO A 12 -23.09 2.79 14.16
N GLN A 13 -22.06 2.09 14.66
CA GLN A 13 -20.68 2.53 14.65
C GLN A 13 -19.95 2.19 13.33
N LEU A 14 -20.61 1.49 12.41
CA LEU A 14 -20.04 1.17 11.11
C LEU A 14 -19.86 2.45 10.28
N GLY A 15 -18.63 2.73 9.85
CA GLY A 15 -18.30 3.95 9.11
C GLY A 15 -18.16 5.22 9.96
N SER A 16 -18.25 5.13 11.30
CA SER A 16 -17.75 6.20 12.16
C SER A 16 -16.24 6.10 12.32
N GLU A 17 -15.61 7.19 12.75
CA GLU A 17 -14.16 7.24 12.95
C GLU A 17 -13.78 7.08 14.43
N CYS A 18 -12.63 6.45 14.67
CA CYS A 18 -12.05 6.44 16.00
C CYS A 18 -11.63 7.85 16.42
N THR A 19 -12.02 8.29 17.62
CA THR A 19 -11.69 9.62 18.12
C THR A 19 -10.18 9.86 18.31
N LEU A 20 -9.37 8.78 18.37
CA LEU A 20 -7.92 8.86 18.53
C LEU A 20 -7.16 8.77 17.20
N CYS A 21 -7.32 7.68 16.44
CA CYS A 21 -6.56 7.45 15.20
C CYS A 21 -7.23 8.01 13.94
N LYS A 22 -8.50 8.43 14.02
CA LYS A 22 -9.29 8.98 12.89
C LYS A 22 -9.52 7.98 11.75
N GLU A 23 -9.26 6.70 11.96
CA GLU A 23 -9.60 5.65 11.02
C GLU A 23 -11.07 5.23 11.15
N LEU A 24 -11.67 4.87 10.02
CA LEU A 24 -13.05 4.39 9.91
C LEU A 24 -13.16 2.95 10.44
N PHE A 25 -14.23 2.65 11.16
CA PHE A 25 -14.51 1.28 11.60
C PHE A 25 -15.05 0.41 10.47
N ALA A 26 -14.50 -0.81 10.37
CA ALA A 26 -14.93 -1.85 9.45
C ALA A 26 -15.76 -2.94 10.17
N PRO A 27 -16.55 -3.74 9.42
CA PRO A 27 -17.23 -4.89 10.00
C PRO A 27 -16.22 -5.91 10.53
N GLY A 28 -16.37 -6.30 11.80
CA GLY A 28 -15.48 -7.22 12.51
C GLY A 28 -14.53 -6.53 13.50
N ASP A 29 -14.42 -5.20 13.46
CA ASP A 29 -13.54 -4.47 14.37
C ASP A 29 -14.08 -4.49 15.81
N GLU A 30 -13.17 -4.67 16.77
CA GLU A 30 -13.51 -4.56 18.19
C GLU A 30 -13.37 -3.11 18.65
N ILE A 31 -14.49 -2.55 19.11
CA ILE A 31 -14.57 -1.17 19.55
C ILE A 31 -15.02 -1.10 21.01
N VAL A 32 -14.71 0.03 21.63
CA VAL A 32 -15.16 0.39 22.97
C VAL A 32 -15.78 1.77 22.89
N LEU A 33 -16.93 1.90 23.55
CA LEU A 33 -17.61 3.17 23.69
C LEU A 33 -17.19 3.76 25.04
N CYS A 34 -16.77 5.02 25.02
CA CYS A 34 -16.45 5.71 26.25
C CYS A 34 -17.71 5.84 27.13
N PRO A 35 -17.65 5.54 28.44
CA PRO A 35 -18.81 5.52 29.32
C PRO A 35 -19.39 6.91 29.63
N THR A 36 -18.68 7.98 29.26
CA THR A 36 -19.08 9.37 29.59
C THR A 36 -19.73 10.07 28.41
N ASP A 37 -19.14 10.00 27.23
CA ASP A 37 -19.58 10.71 26.01
C ASP A 37 -20.05 9.77 24.89
N GLY A 38 -19.93 8.45 25.06
CA GLY A 38 -20.26 7.47 24.03
C GLY A 38 -19.31 7.47 22.83
N ALA A 39 -18.17 8.18 22.90
CA ALA A 39 -17.26 8.30 21.77
C ALA A 39 -16.61 6.94 21.43
N PRO A 40 -16.61 6.52 20.15
CA PRO A 40 -16.11 5.21 19.75
C PRO A 40 -14.58 5.20 19.58
N HIS A 41 -13.95 4.16 20.12
CA HIS A 41 -12.51 3.93 20.03
C HIS A 41 -12.23 2.47 19.69
N HIS A 42 -11.17 2.19 18.94
CA HIS A 42 -10.66 0.82 18.84
C HIS A 42 -10.21 0.33 20.22
N THR A 43 -10.40 -0.96 20.52
CA THR A 43 -9.89 -1.56 21.77
C THR A 43 -8.40 -1.30 21.98
N HIS A 44 -7.60 -1.38 20.91
CA HIS A 44 -6.18 -1.09 20.94
C HIS A 44 -5.89 0.40 21.22
N CYS A 45 -6.57 1.31 20.53
CA CYS A 45 -6.41 2.76 20.73
C CYS A 45 -6.78 3.19 22.15
N TRP A 46 -7.83 2.61 22.74
CA TRP A 46 -8.22 2.87 24.12
C TRP A 46 -7.12 2.48 25.10
N ARG A 47 -6.55 1.27 24.94
CA ARG A 47 -5.43 0.81 25.78
C ARG A 47 -4.18 1.66 25.58
N ALA A 48 -3.83 1.97 24.33
CA ALA A 48 -2.68 2.79 23.99
C ALA A 48 -2.79 4.22 24.56
N ASN A 49 -4.00 4.76 24.63
CA ASN A 49 -4.26 6.05 25.28
C ASN A 49 -4.28 5.96 26.82
N GLY A 50 -3.98 4.81 27.42
CA GLY A 50 -3.98 4.62 28.87
C GLY A 50 -5.38 4.41 29.45
N ASN A 51 -6.27 3.76 28.68
CA ASN A 51 -7.66 3.47 29.06
C ASN A 51 -8.50 4.71 29.35
N LYS A 52 -8.36 5.74 28.50
CA LYS A 52 -9.08 7.02 28.61
C LYS A 52 -9.57 7.50 27.25
N CYS A 53 -10.60 8.34 27.27
CA CYS A 53 -11.15 8.99 26.08
C CYS A 53 -10.15 10.01 25.50
N SER A 54 -10.13 10.15 24.18
CA SER A 54 -9.37 11.20 23.48
C SER A 54 -10.25 12.37 23.02
N ALA A 55 -11.55 12.34 23.27
CA ALA A 55 -12.45 13.45 22.95
C ALA A 55 -12.11 14.69 23.77
N LEU A 56 -12.18 15.87 23.13
CA LEU A 56 -11.86 17.14 23.76
C LEU A 56 -12.81 17.41 24.94
N GLY A 57 -12.25 17.57 26.14
CA GLY A 57 -13.02 17.87 27.35
C GLY A 57 -13.67 16.66 28.04
N CYS A 58 -13.45 15.43 27.56
CA CYS A 58 -13.97 14.24 28.21
C CYS A 58 -13.00 13.67 29.25
N ALA A 59 -13.50 13.35 30.44
CA ALA A 59 -12.74 12.70 31.51
C ALA A 59 -12.99 11.18 31.61
N GLY A 60 -13.67 10.60 30.63
CA GLY A 60 -14.03 9.19 30.61
C GLY A 60 -12.80 8.28 30.62
N ARG A 61 -12.78 7.33 31.55
CA ARG A 61 -11.68 6.38 31.76
C ARG A 61 -12.19 5.07 32.33
N GLY A 62 -11.48 3.99 32.08
CA GLY A 62 -11.78 2.72 32.71
C GLY A 62 -11.15 1.52 32.00
N PRO A 63 -10.84 0.45 32.74
CA PRO A 63 -10.33 -0.77 32.14
C PRO A 63 -11.41 -1.42 31.28
N ILE A 64 -11.01 -1.88 30.10
CA ILE A 64 -11.86 -2.70 29.23
C ILE A 64 -11.71 -4.16 29.65
N ALA A 65 -12.80 -4.92 29.53
CA ALA A 65 -12.77 -6.35 29.78
C ALA A 65 -11.69 -7.02 28.91
N ALA A 66 -11.08 -8.10 29.39
CA ALA A 66 -10.24 -8.90 28.52
C ALA A 66 -11.12 -9.38 27.35
N PRO A 67 -10.67 -9.25 26.09
CA PRO A 67 -11.48 -9.66 24.96
C PRO A 67 -11.79 -11.15 25.14
N PRO A 68 -13.01 -11.61 24.80
CA PRO A 68 -13.23 -13.04 24.64
C PRO A 68 -12.15 -13.52 23.67
N ARG A 69 -11.35 -14.52 24.08
CA ARG A 69 -10.37 -15.13 23.19
C ARG A 69 -11.16 -15.81 22.08
N LEU A 70 -11.46 -15.08 21.01
CA LEU A 70 -11.74 -15.70 19.74
C LEU A 70 -10.54 -16.61 19.44
N PRO A 71 -10.76 -17.82 18.91
CA PRO A 71 -9.67 -18.72 18.60
C PRO A 71 -8.69 -17.99 17.69
N GLN A 72 -7.54 -17.60 18.27
CA GLN A 72 -6.40 -17.06 17.55
C GLN A 72 -5.97 -18.12 16.55
N SER A 73 -6.26 -17.88 15.28
CA SER A 73 -5.76 -18.64 14.13
C SER A 73 -5.94 -20.15 14.23
N VAL A 74 -6.89 -20.69 13.47
CA VAL A 74 -6.83 -22.11 13.10
C VAL A 74 -5.53 -22.31 12.31
N ARG A 75 -4.48 -22.88 12.94
CA ARG A 75 -3.26 -23.30 12.25
C ARG A 75 -3.55 -24.57 11.44
N ILE A 76 -4.15 -24.43 10.27
CA ILE A 76 -4.19 -25.50 9.28
C ILE A 76 -2.89 -25.40 8.47
N PHE A 77 -2.01 -26.38 8.67
CA PHE A 77 -0.94 -26.72 7.72
C PHE A 77 0.11 -25.63 7.43
N GLY A 78 0.81 -25.13 8.46
CA GLY A 78 2.12 -24.46 8.29
C GLY A 78 2.19 -23.23 7.37
N ARG A 79 1.04 -22.76 6.87
CA ARG A 79 0.93 -21.62 5.96
C ARG A 79 0.12 -20.57 6.68
N GLN A 80 0.80 -19.49 7.05
CA GLN A 80 0.13 -18.30 7.55
C GLN A 80 -0.81 -17.80 6.45
N ILE A 81 -2.10 -17.76 6.73
CA ILE A 81 -3.07 -17.01 5.94
C ILE A 81 -3.00 -15.58 6.50
N PRO A 82 -2.42 -14.61 5.79
CA PRO A 82 -2.31 -13.26 6.30
C PRO A 82 -3.70 -12.63 6.42
N LEU A 83 -3.93 -11.97 7.57
CA LEU A 83 -5.06 -11.06 7.76
C LEU A 83 -5.04 -9.97 6.66
N PRO A 84 -6.20 -9.42 6.25
CA PRO A 84 -6.26 -8.40 5.20
C PRO A 84 -5.84 -7.03 5.76
N PHE A 85 -4.57 -6.84 6.06
CA PHE A 85 -3.96 -5.53 6.30
C PHE A 85 -2.48 -5.54 5.88
N ASN A 86 -2.25 -5.15 4.61
CA ASN A 86 -1.21 -4.30 4.03
C ASN A 86 0.18 -4.13 4.69
N THR A 87 0.71 -5.12 5.41
CA THR A 87 2.07 -5.04 6.01
C THR A 87 3.16 -5.62 5.11
N VAL A 88 2.79 -6.38 4.07
CA VAL A 88 3.72 -6.86 3.04
C VAL A 88 4.04 -5.76 2.01
N THR A 89 3.29 -4.65 1.99
CA THR A 89 3.42 -3.63 0.93
C THR A 89 4.59 -2.68 1.12
N VAL A 90 5.06 -2.37 2.33
CA VAL A 90 6.11 -1.36 2.51
C VAL A 90 7.49 -1.84 2.03
N ALA A 91 7.93 -3.01 2.48
CA ALA A 91 9.22 -3.56 2.03
C ALA A 91 9.18 -3.98 0.55
N GLN A 92 8.06 -4.58 0.11
CA GLN A 92 7.90 -5.00 -1.28
C GLN A 92 7.75 -3.80 -2.25
N SER A 93 7.08 -2.72 -1.84
CA SER A 93 6.99 -1.51 -2.66
C SER A 93 8.33 -0.79 -2.80
N CYS A 94 9.14 -0.73 -1.73
CA CYS A 94 10.48 -0.15 -1.80
C CYS A 94 11.36 -0.90 -2.79
N LEU A 95 11.31 -2.24 -2.77
CA LEU A 95 12.04 -3.07 -3.72
C LEU A 95 11.56 -2.85 -5.17
N ILE A 96 10.25 -2.86 -5.42
CA ILE A 96 9.69 -2.63 -6.77
C ILE A 96 10.06 -1.23 -7.29
N LEU A 97 9.94 -0.20 -6.45
CA LEU A 97 10.28 1.17 -6.82
C LEU A 97 11.77 1.30 -7.15
N SER A 98 12.66 0.66 -6.38
CA SER A 98 14.10 0.67 -6.64
C SER A 98 14.45 0.02 -7.98
N ILE A 99 13.83 -1.11 -8.30
CA ILE A 99 14.04 -1.82 -9.57
C ILE A 99 13.53 -0.98 -10.74
N ALA A 100 12.36 -0.36 -10.60
CA ALA A 100 11.79 0.49 -11.65
C ALA A 100 12.69 1.70 -11.95
N ILE A 101 13.16 2.41 -10.92
CA ILE A 101 14.07 3.55 -11.09
C ILE A 101 15.40 3.10 -11.73
N ALA A 102 15.96 1.97 -11.29
CA ALA A 102 17.21 1.45 -11.85
C ALA A 102 17.08 1.14 -13.35
N ILE A 103 15.99 0.47 -13.77
CA ILE A 103 15.73 0.16 -15.18
C ILE A 103 15.62 1.45 -16.00
N ILE A 104 14.89 2.44 -15.49
CA ILE A 104 14.71 3.73 -16.18
C ILE A 104 16.06 4.43 -16.37
N LEU A 105 16.87 4.53 -15.30
CA LEU A 105 18.19 5.17 -15.38
C LEU A 105 19.10 4.44 -16.37
N ILE A 106 19.14 3.11 -16.34
CA ILE A 106 19.94 2.30 -17.28
C ILE A 106 19.47 2.54 -18.72
N ALA A 107 18.16 2.59 -18.97
CA ALA A 107 17.61 2.83 -20.31
C ALA A 107 18.00 4.22 -20.84
N PHE A 108 17.85 5.28 -20.02
CA PHE A 108 18.24 6.63 -20.41
C PHE A 108 19.74 6.76 -20.61
N SER A 109 20.57 6.16 -19.75
CA SER A 109 22.02 6.18 -19.91
C SER A 109 22.46 5.45 -21.19
N CYS A 110 21.87 4.28 -21.47
CA CYS A 110 22.20 3.51 -22.67
C CYS A 110 21.80 4.27 -23.94
N PHE A 111 20.60 4.85 -23.96
CA PHE A 111 20.14 5.65 -25.09
C PHE A 111 20.96 6.92 -25.29
N GLY A 112 21.28 7.63 -24.19
CA GLY A 112 22.11 8.84 -24.23
C GLY A 112 23.53 8.55 -24.74
N LEU A 113 24.17 7.50 -24.23
CA LEU A 113 25.50 7.10 -24.67
C LEU A 113 25.49 6.66 -26.15
N TRP A 114 24.47 5.91 -26.56
CA TRP A 114 24.29 5.54 -27.96
C TRP A 114 24.10 6.74 -28.88
N ALA A 115 23.26 7.71 -28.49
CA ALA A 115 23.03 8.92 -29.28
C ALA A 115 24.30 9.78 -29.42
N ILE A 116 25.11 9.89 -28.37
CA ILE A 116 26.39 10.59 -28.42
C ILE A 116 27.37 9.85 -29.34
N ALA A 117 27.48 8.53 -29.21
CA ALA A 117 28.35 7.73 -30.06
C ALA A 117 27.93 7.82 -31.54
N ASP A 118 26.63 7.80 -31.83
CA ASP A 118 26.07 7.99 -33.18
C ASP A 118 26.38 9.38 -33.74
N TYR A 119 26.18 10.43 -32.91
CA TYR A 119 26.53 11.79 -33.29
C TYR A 119 28.01 11.91 -33.64
N ILE A 120 28.89 11.30 -32.84
CA ILE A 120 30.33 11.33 -33.08
C ILE A 120 30.72 10.56 -34.35
N ALA A 121 30.16 9.37 -34.54
CA ALA A 121 30.41 8.54 -35.72
C ALA A 121 30.05 9.28 -37.02
N ILE A 122 28.90 9.95 -37.06
CA ILE A 122 28.42 10.63 -38.27
C ILE A 122 29.13 11.98 -38.44
N ASN A 123 29.13 12.84 -37.42
CA ASN A 123 29.54 14.24 -37.56
C ASN A 123 31.04 14.46 -37.46
N ILE A 124 31.76 13.62 -36.71
CA ILE A 124 33.21 13.75 -36.56
C ILE A 124 33.95 12.77 -37.47
N PHE A 125 33.51 11.50 -37.54
CA PHE A 125 34.21 10.48 -38.33
C PHE A 125 33.67 10.29 -39.75
N GLY A 126 32.49 10.84 -40.08
CA GLY A 126 31.86 10.67 -41.40
C GLY A 126 31.50 9.22 -41.72
N TRP A 127 31.25 8.39 -40.71
CA TRP A 127 30.89 6.98 -40.90
C TRP A 127 29.39 6.83 -41.15
N ASP A 128 29.02 6.66 -42.41
CA ASP A 128 27.66 6.31 -42.82
C ASP A 128 27.43 4.80 -42.68
N TYR A 129 27.24 4.34 -41.44
CA TYR A 129 26.96 2.93 -41.14
C TYR A 129 25.45 2.61 -41.13
N ARG A 130 24.59 3.64 -41.21
CA ARG A 130 23.14 3.47 -41.33
C ARG A 130 22.80 3.14 -42.79
N ALA A 131 22.22 1.97 -43.05
CA ALA A 131 21.69 1.67 -44.37
C ALA A 131 20.61 2.71 -44.75
N PRO A 132 20.63 3.26 -45.98
CA PRO A 132 19.63 4.23 -46.39
C PRO A 132 18.25 3.58 -46.35
N LEU A 133 17.25 4.30 -45.83
CA LEU A 133 15.87 3.83 -45.66
C LEU A 133 15.27 3.25 -46.96
N SER A 134 15.73 3.73 -48.11
CA SER A 134 15.39 3.23 -49.45
C SER A 134 15.71 1.75 -49.67
N SER A 135 16.71 1.21 -48.97
CA SER A 135 17.08 -0.21 -49.05
C SER A 135 16.21 -1.14 -48.20
N LEU A 136 15.48 -0.60 -47.21
CA LEU A 136 14.63 -1.36 -46.28
C LEU A 136 13.13 -1.26 -46.61
N LEU A 137 12.74 -0.24 -47.38
CA LEU A 137 11.38 -0.02 -47.87
C LEU A 137 10.74 -1.23 -48.60
N PRO A 138 11.41 -1.94 -49.52
CA PRO A 138 10.78 -3.09 -50.18
C PRO A 138 10.49 -4.25 -49.22
N THR A 139 11.36 -4.46 -48.22
CA THR A 139 11.22 -5.54 -47.23
C THR A 139 10.08 -5.27 -46.24
N ILE A 140 9.92 -4.02 -45.80
CA ILE A 140 8.84 -3.62 -44.88
C ILE A 140 7.48 -3.67 -45.58
N LEU A 141 7.38 -3.21 -46.83
CA LEU A 141 6.15 -3.31 -47.63
C LEU A 141 5.74 -4.77 -47.88
N PHE A 142 6.69 -5.68 -48.05
CA PHE A 142 6.41 -7.10 -48.23
C PHE A 142 5.87 -7.79 -46.96
N ILE A 143 6.26 -7.31 -45.77
CA ILE A 143 5.82 -7.86 -44.47
C ILE A 143 4.48 -7.27 -44.03
N VAL A 144 4.23 -5.98 -44.28
CA VAL A 144 2.95 -5.31 -43.91
C VAL A 144 1.85 -5.57 -44.96
N GLY A 145 2.21 -5.87 -46.20
CA GLY A 145 1.28 -6.15 -47.29
C GLY A 145 0.82 -7.60 -47.42
N ARG A 146 1.14 -8.47 -46.46
CA ARG A 146 0.71 -9.88 -46.39
C ARG A 146 -0.11 -10.14 -45.14
#